data_AF-A0A938D8Y7-F1
#
_entry.id   AF-A0A938D8Y7-F1
#
_cell.length_a   1.000
_cell.length_b   1.000
_cell.length_c   1.000
_cell.angle_alpha   90.00
_cell.angle_beta   90.00
_cell.angle_gamma   90.00
#
_symmetry.space_group_name_H-M   'P 1'
#
loop_
_entity.id
_entity.type
_entity.pdbx_description
1 polymer ?
#
loop_
_entity_poly.entity_id
_entity_poly.type
_entity_poly.pdbx_seq_one_letter_code
_entity_poly.pdbx_strand_id
1 'polypeptide(L)'
;MAKNFHRKSGIPLIVLCGDDGVLGLRTLHDTLGVALTTTFGSVRPSSFEPHMTLSYRAMRIADIPIEPVNFTIREFVLVNSLIGQGRHIVLSRWRLSD
;
A
#
# COMPACT_ATOMS: atom_id res chain seq x y z
N MET A 1 13.41 -1.17 -3.20
CA MET A 1 13.83 -2.57 -3.46
C MET A 1 12.67 -3.36 -4.05
N ALA A 2 12.93 -4.32 -4.95
CA ALA A 2 11.92 -5.28 -5.41
C ALA A 2 12.05 -6.61 -4.62
N LYS A 3 10.93 -7.12 -4.08
CA LYS A 3 10.92 -8.35 -3.27
C LYS A 3 9.68 -9.21 -3.52
N ASN A 4 9.73 -10.46 -3.07
CA ASN A 4 8.54 -11.30 -3.01
C ASN A 4 7.62 -10.84 -1.87
N PHE A 5 6.32 -10.83 -2.11
CA PHE A 5 5.31 -10.66 -1.07
C PHE A 5 4.36 -11.85 -1.02
N HIS A 6 4.07 -12.33 0.18
CA HIS A 6 3.22 -13.48 0.39
C HIS A 6 1.80 -13.05 0.75
N ARG A 7 0.83 -13.37 -0.11
CA ARG A 7 -0.56 -13.44 0.30
C ARG A 7 -0.81 -14.76 1.02
N LYS A 8 -1.85 -14.82 1.86
CA LYS A 8 -2.35 -16.07 2.48
C LYS A 8 -2.63 -17.19 1.46
N SER A 9 -2.85 -16.86 0.19
CA SER A 9 -3.10 -17.82 -0.89
C SER A 9 -1.85 -18.52 -1.44
N GLY A 10 -0.63 -18.16 -0.99
CA GLY A 10 0.63 -18.78 -1.46
C GLY A 10 1.11 -18.36 -2.86
N ILE A 11 0.32 -17.59 -3.59
CA ILE A 11 0.66 -17.05 -4.91
C ILE A 11 1.73 -15.96 -4.76
N PRO A 12 2.87 -16.02 -5.46
CA PRO A 12 3.91 -15.00 -5.37
C PRO A 12 3.43 -13.69 -5.99
N LEU A 13 3.71 -12.59 -5.29
CA LEU A 13 3.63 -11.23 -5.82
C LEU A 13 5.03 -10.64 -5.88
N ILE A 14 5.31 -9.88 -6.92
CA ILE A 14 6.47 -8.98 -6.95
C ILE A 14 5.99 -7.61 -6.50
N VAL A 15 6.68 -7.04 -5.51
CA VAL A 15 6.36 -5.73 -4.96
C VAL A 15 7.59 -4.84 -4.90
N LEU A 16 7.38 -3.53 -5.02
CA LEU A 16 8.33 -2.53 -4.54
C LEU A 16 8.05 -2.24 -3.08
N CYS A 17 9.11 -2.16 -2.28
CA CYS A 17 9.05 -1.70 -0.91
C CYS A 17 9.90 -0.45 -0.71
N GLY A 18 9.42 0.41 0.19
CA GLY A 18 10.17 1.55 0.70
C GLY A 18 11.05 1.16 1.89
N ASP A 19 12.00 2.04 2.19
CA ASP A 19 12.88 2.02 3.35
C ASP A 19 12.37 3.04 4.40
N ASP A 20 13.27 3.73 5.10
CA ASP A 20 12.89 4.78 6.07
C ASP A 20 12.15 5.96 5.44
N GLY A 21 12.26 6.16 4.11
CA GLY A 21 11.54 7.21 3.39
C GLY A 21 10.01 7.09 3.43
N VAL A 22 9.46 5.95 3.86
CA VAL A 22 8.01 5.73 3.97
C VAL A 22 7.46 5.84 5.39
N LEU A 23 8.24 6.34 6.36
CA LEU A 23 7.77 6.54 7.74
C LEU A 23 6.48 7.38 7.81
N GLY A 24 6.39 8.46 7.04
CA GLY A 24 5.18 9.30 6.99
C GLY A 24 3.93 8.54 6.50
N LEU A 25 4.10 7.54 5.64
CA LEU A 25 3.00 6.69 5.18
C LEU A 25 2.51 5.73 6.28
N ARG A 26 3.42 5.27 7.16
CA ARG A 26 3.05 4.49 8.35
C ARG A 26 2.24 5.35 9.33
N THR A 27 2.68 6.59 9.57
CA THR A 27 1.93 7.55 10.41
C THR A 27 0.53 7.86 9.86
N LEU A 28 0.42 8.07 8.54
CA LEU A 28 -0.86 8.27 7.87
C LEU A 28 -1.77 7.04 8.04
N HIS A 29 -1.23 5.84 7.82
CA HIS A 29 -1.96 4.58 7.98
C HIS A 29 -2.51 4.42 9.40
N ASP A 30 -1.69 4.66 10.43
CA ASP A 30 -2.09 4.48 11.81
C ASP A 30 -3.15 5.50 12.23
N THR A 31 -2.96 6.77 11.83
CA THR A 31 -3.93 7.84 12.08
C THR A 31 -5.28 7.53 11.42
N LEU A 32 -5.26 7.03 10.18
CA LEU A 32 -6.46 6.60 9.47
C LEU A 32 -7.10 5.39 10.16
N GLY A 33 -6.31 4.41 10.60
CA GLY A 33 -6.79 3.24 11.31
C GLY A 33 -7.52 3.59 12.62
N VAL A 34 -6.98 4.54 13.39
CA VAL A 34 -7.64 5.08 14.58
C VAL A 34 -8.94 5.76 14.21
N ALA A 35 -8.93 6.69 13.25
CA ALA A 35 -10.13 7.43 12.83
C ALA A 35 -11.25 6.48 12.37
N LEU A 36 -10.92 5.51 11.50
CA LEU A 36 -11.86 4.50 11.04
C LEU A 36 -12.41 3.66 12.19
N THR A 37 -11.55 3.26 13.14
CA THR A 37 -11.97 2.46 14.29
C THR A 37 -12.92 3.24 15.21
N THR A 38 -12.63 4.52 15.45
CA THR A 38 -13.48 5.39 16.25
C THR A 38 -14.84 5.63 15.59
N THR A 39 -14.90 5.78 14.27
CA THR A 39 -16.15 6.06 13.55
C THR A 39 -16.99 4.82 13.26
N PHE A 40 -16.35 3.69 12.92
CA PHE A 40 -17.04 2.51 12.39
C PHE A 40 -16.91 1.25 13.28
N GLY A 41 -16.24 1.34 14.43
CA GLY A 41 -15.93 0.19 15.29
C GLY A 41 -14.69 -0.58 14.83
N SER A 42 -14.43 -1.75 15.40
CA SER A 42 -13.15 -2.46 15.23
C SER A 42 -12.82 -2.76 13.76
N VAL A 43 -11.93 -1.96 13.18
CA VAL A 43 -11.25 -2.25 11.92
C VAL A 43 -9.94 -2.89 12.31
N ARG A 44 -9.73 -4.19 12.06
CA ARG A 44 -8.45 -4.83 12.37
C ARG A 44 -7.38 -4.28 11.44
N PRO A 45 -6.44 -3.43 11.89
CA PRO A 45 -5.30 -3.12 11.07
C PRO A 45 -4.41 -4.37 11.15
N SER A 46 -4.28 -5.10 10.04
CA SER A 46 -3.16 -6.03 9.93
C SER A 46 -1.85 -5.26 10.04
N SER A 47 -0.74 -5.95 10.29
CA SER A 47 0.59 -5.35 10.08
C SER A 47 0.61 -4.62 8.72
N PHE A 48 0.99 -3.35 8.75
CA PHE A 48 1.08 -2.53 7.54
C PHE A 48 2.53 -2.51 7.09
N GLU A 49 2.77 -3.12 5.94
CA GLU A 49 4.04 -3.06 5.24
C GLU A 49 3.81 -2.28 3.94
N PRO A 50 4.24 -1.01 3.86
CA PRO A 50 4.08 -0.22 2.65
C PRO A 50 4.73 -0.89 1.44
N HIS A 51 3.92 -1.20 0.43
CA HIS A 51 4.40 -1.83 -0.79
C HIS A 51 3.55 -1.42 -2.00
N MET A 52 4.15 -1.49 -3.18
CA MET A 52 3.48 -1.33 -4.47
C MET A 52 3.57 -2.65 -5.22
N THR A 53 2.44 -3.28 -5.52
CA THR A 53 2.45 -4.53 -6.32
C THR A 53 2.76 -4.22 -7.77
N LEU A 54 3.80 -4.86 -8.31
CA LEU A 54 4.18 -4.76 -9.72
C LEU A 54 3.59 -5.89 -10.56
N SER A 55 3.54 -7.11 -10.01
CA SER A 55 3.04 -8.28 -10.73
C SER A 55 2.27 -9.22 -9.82
N TYR A 56 1.09 -9.62 -10.30
CA TYR A 56 0.31 -10.71 -9.74
C TYR A 56 0.73 -12.04 -10.37
N ARG A 57 0.70 -13.13 -9.59
CA ARG A 57 1.02 -14.51 -10.05
C ARG A 57 2.40 -14.60 -10.69
N ALA A 58 3.37 -13.92 -10.12
CA ALA A 58 4.73 -13.88 -10.65
C ALA A 58 5.49 -15.17 -10.33
N MET A 59 6.57 -15.41 -11.08
CA MET A 59 7.62 -16.31 -10.60
C MET A 59 8.32 -15.68 -9.39
N ARG A 60 8.76 -16.51 -8.45
CA ARG A 60 9.54 -16.02 -7.30
C ARG A 60 10.87 -15.47 -7.79
N ILE A 61 11.21 -14.29 -7.31
CA ILE A 61 12.51 -13.65 -7.58
C ILE A 61 13.34 -13.64 -6.31
N ALA A 62 14.66 -13.52 -6.44
CA ALA A 62 15.45 -13.04 -5.32
C ALA A 62 15.09 -11.58 -5.03
N ASP A 63 15.47 -11.14 -3.84
CA ASP A 63 15.39 -9.77 -3.39
C ASP A 63 16.39 -8.92 -4.19
N ILE A 64 15.88 -7.95 -4.98
CA ILE A 64 16.68 -7.20 -5.96
C ILE A 64 16.76 -5.71 -5.57
N PRO A 65 17.96 -5.16 -5.34
CA PRO A 65 18.14 -3.72 -5.24
C PRO A 65 17.85 -3.07 -6.60
N ILE A 66 17.23 -1.91 -6.57
CA ILE A 66 16.90 -1.12 -7.77
C ILE A 66 17.33 0.32 -7.53
N GLU A 67 17.49 1.08 -8.61
CA GLU A 67 17.56 2.54 -8.55
C GLU A 67 16.36 3.07 -7.73
N PRO A 68 16.57 3.95 -6.74
CA PRO A 68 15.47 4.50 -5.94
C PRO A 68 14.42 5.22 -6.79
N VAL A 69 13.15 4.91 -6.56
CA VAL A 69 12.02 5.62 -7.17
C VAL A 69 11.48 6.62 -6.14
N ASN A 70 11.80 7.89 -6.33
CA ASN A 70 11.50 8.95 -5.36
C ASN A 70 10.50 9.96 -5.93
N PHE A 71 9.48 10.29 -5.15
CA PHE A 71 8.53 11.36 -5.45
C PHE A 71 7.84 11.81 -4.17
N THR A 72 7.37 13.06 -4.16
CA THR A 72 6.62 13.62 -3.04
C THR A 72 5.15 13.24 -3.16
N ILE A 73 4.60 12.62 -2.11
CA ILE A 73 3.16 12.39 -1.99
C ILE A 73 2.49 13.68 -1.55
N ARG A 74 1.48 14.14 -2.31
CA ARG A 74 0.76 15.40 -2.02
C ARG A 74 -0.68 15.19 -1.58
N GLU A 75 -1.19 13.97 -1.70
CA GLU A 75 -2.59 13.65 -1.48
C GLU A 75 -2.77 12.15 -1.26
N PHE A 76 -3.88 11.78 -0.63
CA PHE A 76 -4.39 10.40 -0.60
C PHE A 76 -5.86 10.38 -1.02
N VAL A 77 -6.32 9.21 -1.48
CA VAL A 77 -7.66 9.04 -2.05
C VAL A 77 -8.39 7.85 -1.44
N LEU A 78 -9.70 7.98 -1.33
CA LEU A 78 -10.59 6.85 -1.08
C LEU A 78 -11.02 6.29 -2.43
N VAL A 79 -10.84 4.98 -2.62
CA VAL A 79 -11.17 4.30 -3.87
C VAL A 79 -12.22 3.22 -3.66
N ASN A 80 -13.14 3.10 -4.61
CA ASN A 80 -13.96 1.90 -4.80
C ASN A 80 -13.24 0.97 -5.80
N SER A 81 -12.76 -0.16 -5.31
CA SER A 81 -12.12 -1.19 -6.15
C SER A 81 -13.18 -2.14 -6.70
N LEU A 82 -13.38 -2.11 -8.02
CA LEU A 82 -14.29 -3.00 -8.71
C LEU A 82 -13.60 -4.36 -8.94
N ILE A 83 -13.85 -5.30 -8.02
CA ILE A 83 -13.23 -6.62 -7.98
C ILE A 83 -13.42 -7.33 -9.34
N GLY A 84 -12.33 -7.89 -9.86
CA GLY A 84 -12.31 -8.63 -11.14
C GLY A 84 -12.24 -7.75 -12.39
N GLN A 85 -12.40 -6.43 -12.26
CA GLN A 85 -12.39 -5.51 -13.41
C GLN A 85 -11.09 -4.73 -13.56
N GLY A 86 -10.20 -4.78 -12.55
CA GLY A 86 -8.97 -3.99 -12.55
C GLY A 86 -9.23 -2.47 -12.51
N ARG A 87 -10.41 -2.05 -12.05
CA ARG A 87 -10.84 -0.64 -12.05
C ARG A 87 -10.90 -0.10 -10.62
N HIS A 88 -10.30 1.07 -10.43
CA HIS A 88 -10.35 1.84 -9.19
C HIS A 88 -11.06 3.17 -9.46
N ILE A 89 -12.22 3.38 -8.83
CA ILE A 89 -12.97 4.63 -8.93
C ILE A 89 -12.60 5.50 -7.73
N VAL A 90 -12.09 6.70 -7.97
CA VAL A 90 -11.82 7.68 -6.90
C VAL A 90 -13.15 8.23 -6.40
N LEU A 91 -13.42 8.05 -5.12
CA LEU A 91 -14.62 8.56 -4.44
C LEU A 91 -14.37 9.92 -3.78
N SER A 92 -13.17 10.11 -3.24
CA SER A 92 -12.77 11.35 -2.57
C SER A 92 -11.24 11.47 -2.53
N ARG A 93 -10.75 12.69 -2.31
CA ARG A 93 -9.34 13.07 -2.35
C ARG A 93 -9.05 14.11 -1.28
N TRP A 94 -7.97 13.92 -0.54
CA TRP A 94 -7.51 14.84 0.50
C TRP A 94 -6.06 15.20 0.25
N ARG A 95 -5.77 16.51 0.22
CA ARG A 95 -4.38 16.99 0.18
C ARG A 95 -3.71 16.72 1.52
N LEU A 96 -2.44 16.33 1.46
CA LEU A 96 -1.57 16.30 2.61
C LEU A 96 -1.04 17.72 2.83
N SER A 97 -0.95 18.13 4.09
CA SER A 97 -0.26 19.35 4.48
C SER A 97 1.22 19.23 4.12
N ASP A 98 1.83 20.34 3.72
CA ASP A 98 3.28 20.45 3.58
C ASP A 98 3.99 20.44 4.95
#